data_AF-A0A1V5SUB6-F1
#
_entry.id   AF-A0A1V5SUB6-F1
#
_cell.length_a   1.000
_cell.length_b   1.000
_cell.length_c   1.000
_cell.angle_alpha   90.00
_cell.angle_beta   90.00
_cell.angle_gamma   90.00
#
_symmetry.space_group_name_H-M   'P 1'
#
loop_
_entity.id
_entity.type
_entity.pdbx_description
1 polymer ?
#
loop_
_entity_poly.entity_id
_entity_poly.type
_entity_poly.pdbx_seq_one_letter_code
_entity_poly.pdbx_strand_id
1 'polypeptide(L)'
;MKNIFIALFALAIMFSGVSAYAAVDCTKNSPIDEIGDWFATLGKKDMEKNQILVQRKANRVAACTKREAEKAAKKAKQAGEDMKKKMGF
;
A
#
# COMPACT_ATOMS: atom_id res chain seq x y z
N MET A 1 -23.12 -35.16 -3.76
CA MET A 1 -22.76 -34.23 -2.65
C MET A 1 -21.27 -33.90 -2.59
N LYS A 2 -20.34 -34.87 -2.68
CA LYS A 2 -18.88 -34.64 -2.64
C LYS A 2 -18.36 -33.58 -3.64
N ASN A 3 -18.92 -33.53 -4.84
CA ASN A 3 -18.50 -32.57 -5.88
C ASN A 3 -18.94 -31.12 -5.57
N ILE A 4 -20.03 -30.95 -4.80
CA ILE A 4 -20.52 -29.63 -4.39
C ILE A 4 -19.61 -29.05 -3.30
N PHE A 5 -19.15 -29.88 -2.36
CA PHE A 5 -18.20 -29.45 -1.33
C PHE A 5 -16.84 -29.06 -1.92
N ILE A 6 -16.36 -29.77 -2.95
CA ILE A 6 -15.11 -29.42 -3.65
C ILE A 6 -15.25 -28.08 -4.39
N ALA A 7 -16.38 -27.84 -5.05
CA ALA A 7 -16.65 -26.58 -5.72
C ALA A 7 -16.74 -25.40 -4.74
N LEU A 8 -17.40 -25.58 -3.60
CA LEU A 8 -17.48 -24.57 -2.53
C LEU A 8 -16.12 -24.27 -1.90
N PHE A 9 -15.29 -25.30 -1.68
CA PHE A 9 -13.95 -25.13 -1.16
C PHE A 9 -13.02 -24.42 -2.15
N ALA A 10 -13.09 -24.77 -3.43
CA ALA A 10 -12.34 -24.07 -4.49
C ALA A 10 -12.78 -22.60 -4.61
N LEU A 11 -14.08 -22.33 -4.53
CA LEU A 11 -14.62 -20.97 -4.54
C LEU A 11 -14.13 -20.17 -3.33
N ALA A 12 -14.12 -20.77 -2.14
CA ALA A 12 -13.62 -20.14 -0.92
C ALA A 12 -12.11 -19.83 -0.99
N ILE A 13 -11.31 -20.65 -1.67
CA ILE A 13 -9.87 -20.37 -1.90
C ILE A 13 -9.70 -19.22 -2.90
N MET A 14 -10.51 -19.16 -3.96
CA MET A 14 -10.46 -18.05 -4.93
C MET A 14 -10.88 -16.72 -4.29
N PHE A 15 -11.86 -16.74 -3.38
CA PHE A 15 -12.34 -15.53 -2.69
C PHE A 15 -11.53 -15.16 -1.44
N SER A 16 -10.80 -16.09 -0.81
CA SER A 16 -9.95 -15.78 0.34
C SER A 16 -8.63 -15.08 -0.04
N GLY A 17 -8.27 -15.06 -1.33
CA GLY A 17 -7.17 -14.26 -1.88
C GLY A 17 -7.47 -12.76 -2.01
N VAL A 18 -8.74 -12.35 -1.92
CA VAL A 18 -9.12 -10.93 -1.86
C VAL A 18 -9.01 -10.46 -0.40
N SER A 19 -7.88 -10.73 0.24
CA SER A 19 -7.52 -10.00 1.44
C SER A 19 -7.51 -8.52 1.06
N ALA A 20 -8.30 -7.73 1.76
CA ALA A 20 -8.50 -6.30 1.65
C ALA A 20 -7.18 -5.51 1.77
N TYR A 21 -6.31 -5.64 0.76
CA TYR A 21 -5.50 -4.53 0.33
C TYR A 21 -6.50 -3.58 -0.29
N ALA A 22 -7.04 -2.67 0.52
CA ALA A 22 -7.22 -1.32 0.04
C ALA A 22 -5.87 -0.98 -0.57
N ALA A 23 -5.74 -1.17 -1.89
CA ALA A 23 -4.57 -0.76 -2.63
C ALA A 23 -4.43 0.70 -2.23
N VAL A 24 -3.46 0.97 -1.35
CA VAL A 24 -3.14 2.35 -1.03
C VAL A 24 -2.55 2.79 -2.34
N ASP A 25 -3.41 3.39 -3.15
CA ASP A 25 -3.03 3.89 -4.44
C ASP A 25 -2.12 5.06 -4.12
N CYS A 26 -0.83 4.78 -3.97
CA CYS A 26 0.20 5.73 -3.59
C CYS A 26 0.30 6.86 -4.63
N THR A 27 -0.37 6.70 -5.78
CA THR A 27 -0.47 7.68 -6.85
C THR A 27 -1.73 8.55 -6.77
N LYS A 28 -2.74 8.16 -5.99
CA LYS A 28 -3.94 8.97 -5.77
C LYS A 28 -3.64 10.15 -4.86
N ASN A 29 -3.78 11.34 -5.42
CA ASN A 29 -3.79 12.57 -4.63
C ASN A 29 -5.04 12.57 -3.74
N SER A 30 -4.85 12.80 -2.44
CA SER A 30 -5.97 13.09 -1.55
C SER A 30 -6.40 14.56 -1.69
N PRO A 31 -7.64 14.93 -1.32
CA PRO A 31 -8.06 16.34 -1.32
C PRO A 31 -7.17 17.23 -0.43
N ILE A 32 -6.58 16.64 0.62
CA ILE A 32 -5.64 17.31 1.53
C ILE A 32 -4.31 17.64 0.82
N ASP A 33 -3.87 16.75 -0.07
CA ASP A 33 -2.65 16.92 -0.86
C ASP A 33 -2.75 18.09 -1.82
N GLU A 34 -3.92 18.27 -2.41
CA GLU A 34 -4.23 19.35 -3.36
C GLU A 34 -4.28 20.72 -2.67
N ILE A 35 -4.87 20.79 -1.47
CA ILE A 35 -4.85 22.01 -0.63
C ILE A 35 -3.42 22.38 -0.22
N GLY A 36 -2.62 21.41 0.23
CA GLY A 36 -1.23 21.64 0.62
C GLY A 36 -0.33 22.08 -0.54
N ASP A 37 -0.63 21.59 -1.74
CA ASP A 37 0.05 21.97 -2.98
C ASP A 37 -0.36 23.36 -3.46
N TRP A 38 -1.61 23.76 -3.28
CA TRP A 38 -2.06 25.14 -3.52
C TRP A 38 -1.36 26.14 -2.59
N PHE A 39 -1.26 25.84 -1.28
CA PHE A 39 -0.52 26.69 -0.34
C PHE A 39 0.97 26.82 -0.69
N ALA A 40 1.61 25.75 -1.15
CA ALA A 40 3.04 25.79 -1.45
C ALA A 40 3.38 26.42 -2.80
N THR A 41 2.39 26.51 -3.69
CA THR A 41 2.51 27.17 -4.98
C THR A 41 1.99 28.61 -4.96
N LEU A 42 1.43 29.09 -3.85
CA LEU A 42 0.97 30.46 -3.71
C LEU A 42 2.19 31.42 -3.73
N GLY A 43 2.26 32.30 -4.74
CA GLY A 43 3.32 33.31 -4.87
C GLY A 43 4.60 32.90 -5.61
N LYS A 44 4.73 31.64 -6.09
CA LYS A 44 5.92 31.18 -6.84
C LYS A 44 5.73 31.26 -8.36
N LYS A 45 6.82 31.40 -9.14
CA LYS A 45 6.78 31.36 -10.62
C LYS A 45 6.55 29.92 -11.12
N ASP A 46 5.91 29.75 -12.28
CA ASP A 46 5.36 28.47 -12.75
C ASP A 46 6.37 27.31 -12.82
N MET A 47 7.64 27.60 -13.16
CA MET A 47 8.70 26.59 -13.19
C MET A 47 9.07 26.06 -11.80
N GLU A 48 9.15 26.94 -10.79
CA GLU A 48 9.42 26.54 -9.40
C GLU A 48 8.22 25.83 -8.78
N LYS A 49 6.99 26.25 -9.13
CA LYS A 49 5.77 25.54 -8.73
C LYS A 49 5.82 24.09 -9.18
N ASN A 50 6.09 23.85 -10.46
CA ASN A 50 6.13 22.49 -11.01
C ASN A 50 7.21 21.62 -10.37
N GLN A 51 8.41 22.17 -10.12
CA GLN A 51 9.45 21.43 -9.40
C GLN A 51 9.00 21.03 -7.99
N ILE A 52 8.39 21.94 -7.24
CA ILE A 52 7.93 21.66 -5.87
C ILE A 52 6.81 20.64 -5.85
N LEU A 53 5.85 20.74 -6.78
CA LEU A 53 4.74 19.80 -6.91
C LEU A 53 5.24 18.39 -7.24
N VAL A 54 6.16 18.27 -8.21
CA VAL A 54 6.76 16.98 -8.60
C VAL A 54 7.54 16.40 -7.44
N GLN A 55 8.36 17.19 -6.74
CA GLN A 55 9.15 16.73 -5.62
C GLN A 55 8.29 16.26 -4.44
N ARG A 56 7.19 16.98 -4.16
CA ARG A 56 6.22 16.57 -3.12
C ARG A 56 5.48 15.30 -3.50
N LYS A 57 5.05 15.17 -4.77
CA LYS A 57 4.43 13.95 -5.27
C LYS A 57 5.38 12.76 -5.16
N ALA A 58 6.65 12.94 -5.55
CA ALA A 58 7.69 11.92 -5.41
C ALA A 58 7.91 11.51 -3.95
N ASN A 59 8.00 12.48 -3.03
CA ASN A 59 8.14 12.20 -1.60
C ASN A 59 6.93 11.46 -1.01
N ARG A 60 5.70 11.78 -1.44
CA ARG A 60 4.48 11.07 -1.02
C ARG A 60 4.48 9.62 -1.48
N VAL A 61 4.82 9.39 -2.76
CA VAL A 61 4.95 8.04 -3.32
C VAL A 61 6.03 7.27 -2.56
N ALA A 62 7.23 7.85 -2.40
CA ALA A 62 8.33 7.21 -1.70
C ALA A 62 7.98 6.85 -0.23
N ALA A 63 7.31 7.76 0.49
CA ALA A 63 6.86 7.51 1.85
C ALA A 63 5.80 6.39 1.92
N CYS A 64 4.88 6.36 0.94
CA CYS A 64 3.86 5.33 0.83
C CYS A 64 4.50 3.96 0.55
N THR A 65 5.38 3.87 -0.45
CA THR A 65 6.14 2.66 -0.79
C THR A 65 7.00 2.19 0.38
N LYS A 66 7.66 3.10 1.11
CA LYS A 66 8.45 2.74 2.29
C LYS A 66 7.57 2.13 3.39
N ARG A 67 6.39 2.70 3.66
CA ARG A 67 5.44 2.14 4.64
C ARG A 67 4.93 0.77 4.23
N GLU A 68 4.67 0.55 2.95
CA GLU A 68 4.27 -0.77 2.44
C GLU A 68 5.40 -1.78 2.53
N ALA A 69 6.62 -1.40 2.15
CA ALA A 69 7.81 -2.23 2.29
C ALA A 69 8.07 -2.60 3.77
N GLU A 70 7.93 -1.65 4.70
CA GLU A 70 8.04 -1.91 6.13
C GLU A 70 6.92 -2.82 6.66
N LYS A 71 5.68 -2.65 6.19
CA LYS A 71 4.57 -3.56 6.55
C LYS A 71 4.81 -4.97 6.01
N ALA A 72 5.28 -5.09 4.78
CA ALA A 72 5.63 -6.37 4.17
C ALA A 72 6.80 -7.04 4.91
N ALA A 73 7.84 -6.27 5.24
CA ALA A 73 8.98 -6.76 6.02
C ALA A 73 8.57 -7.18 7.44
N LYS A 74 7.69 -6.43 8.10
CA LYS A 74 7.14 -6.80 9.42
C LYS A 74 6.31 -8.08 9.35
N LYS A 75 5.42 -8.21 8.35
CA LYS A 75 4.66 -9.45 8.13
C LYS A 75 5.56 -10.64 7.82
N ALA A 76 6.60 -10.44 7.00
CA ALA A 76 7.59 -11.48 6.69
C ALA A 76 8.39 -11.89 7.93
N LYS A 77 8.81 -10.93 8.77
CA LYS A 77 9.46 -11.22 10.06
C LYS A 77 8.54 -11.98 11.01
N GLN A 78 7.30 -11.54 11.17
CA GLN A 78 6.31 -12.22 12.02
C GLN A 78 6.03 -13.64 11.51
N ALA A 79 5.84 -13.83 10.20
CA ALA A 79 5.68 -15.16 9.62
C ALA A 79 6.93 -16.04 9.80
N GLY A 80 8.14 -15.45 9.69
CA GLY A 80 9.40 -16.14 9.92
C GLY A 80 9.61 -16.53 11.39
N GLU A 81 9.25 -15.66 12.33
CA GLU A 81 9.28 -15.95 13.77
C GLU A 81 8.24 -17.00 14.15
N ASP A 82 7.02 -16.92 13.62
CA ASP A 82 5.98 -17.93 13.84
C ASP A 82 6.38 -19.28 13.23
N MET A 83 7.07 -19.29 12.08
CA MET A 83 7.64 -20.50 11.51
C MET A 83 8.79 -21.05 12.36
N LYS A 84 9.70 -20.19 12.83
CA LYS A 84 10.80 -20.59 13.71
C LYS A 84 10.27 -21.22 15.00
N LYS A 85 9.23 -20.61 15.59
CA LYS A 85 8.55 -21.09 16.80
C LYS A 85 7.78 -22.38 16.56
N LYS A 86 7.19 -22.57 15.37
CA LYS A 86 6.56 -23.84 14.95
C LYS A 86 7.57 -24.94 14.62
N MET A 87 8.79 -24.60 14.20
CA MET A 87 9.87 -25.56 13.91
C MET A 87 10.70 -25.94 15.14
N GLY A 88 10.37 -25.43 16.33
CA GLY A 88 10.92 -25.93 17.59
C GLY A 88 12.37 -25.52 17.89
N PHE A 89 12.83 -24.39 17.35
CA PHE A 89 14.09 -23.75 17.74
C PHE A 89 13.91 -22.70 18.84
#